data_AF-A0A7C7C198-F1
#
_entry.id   AF-A0A7C7C198-F1
#
_cell.length_a   1.000
_cell.length_b   1.000
_cell.length_c   1.000
_cell.angle_alpha   90.00
_cell.angle_beta   90.00
_cell.angle_gamma   90.00
#
_symmetry.space_group_name_H-M   'P 1'
#
loop_
_entity.id
_entity.type
_entity.pdbx_description
1 polymer ?
#
loop_
_entity_poly.entity_id
_entity_poly.type
_entity_poly.pdbx_seq_one_letter_code
_entity_poly.pdbx_strand_id
1 'polypeptide(L)'
;MKIEEKRVTFPKTLSVKYAGKIVEETATHLTLEGEDEDSYLKIFTPFRGVAKLLLFENDKWVDAENSSAVSNFDFSSLGLGDLSTLSAGDEADSSGTKK
;
A
#
# COMPACT_ATOMS: atom_id res chain seq x y z
N MET A 1 8.03 -3.02 1.30
CA MET A 1 6.98 -3.15 2.34
C MET A 1 7.33 -4.33 3.20
N LYS A 2 7.19 -4.21 4.52
CA LYS A 2 7.65 -5.22 5.47
C LYS A 2 6.46 -5.92 6.12
N ILE A 3 6.49 -7.25 6.18
CA ILE A 3 5.49 -8.04 6.88
C ILE A 3 6.21 -8.87 7.94
N GLU A 4 5.82 -8.68 9.20
CA GLU A 4 6.35 -9.40 10.34
C GLU A 4 5.18 -9.92 11.17
N GLU A 5 5.06 -11.24 11.25
CA GLU A 5 3.97 -11.91 11.96
C GLU A 5 2.58 -11.42 11.49
N LYS A 6 1.86 -10.71 12.36
CA LYS A 6 0.53 -10.14 12.11
C LYS A 6 0.58 -8.70 11.61
N ARG A 7 1.77 -8.12 11.48
CA ARG A 7 1.96 -6.70 11.19
C ARG A 7 2.46 -6.48 9.79
N VAL A 8 1.90 -5.48 9.14
CA VAL A 8 2.30 -5.03 7.82
C VAL A 8 2.61 -3.53 7.86
N THR A 9 3.85 -3.18 7.55
CA THR A 9 4.32 -1.80 7.49
C THR A 9 4.54 -1.38 6.05
N PHE A 10 3.90 -0.29 5.66
CA PHE A 10 3.96 0.25 4.31
C PHE A 10 4.06 1.78 4.31
N PRO A 11 4.68 2.38 3.29
CA PRO A 11 4.78 3.83 3.18
C PRO A 11 3.41 4.45 2.83
N LYS A 12 3.12 5.60 3.43
CA LYS A 12 1.86 6.36 3.22
C LYS A 12 1.72 6.93 1.81
N THR A 13 2.81 6.94 1.03
CA THR A 13 2.81 7.34 -0.38
C THR A 13 2.05 6.35 -1.28
N LEU A 14 1.80 5.13 -0.81
CA LEU A 14 1.04 4.14 -1.57
C LEU A 14 -0.44 4.47 -1.54
N SER A 15 -1.07 4.38 -2.71
CA SER A 15 -2.52 4.32 -2.81
C SER A 15 -3.00 2.97 -2.31
N VAL A 16 -3.57 2.93 -1.11
CA VAL A 16 -4.07 1.70 -0.47
C VAL A 16 -5.48 1.88 0.06
N LYS A 17 -6.19 0.76 0.22
CA LYS A 17 -7.38 0.63 1.05
C LYS A 17 -7.18 -0.54 1.98
N TYR A 18 -7.47 -0.37 3.26
CA TYR A 18 -7.23 -1.39 4.25
C TYR A 18 -8.38 -1.51 5.25
N ALA A 19 -8.49 -2.67 5.87
CA ALA A 19 -9.24 -2.92 7.09
C ALA A 19 -8.31 -3.67 8.06
N GLY A 20 -8.34 -3.27 9.33
CA GLY A 20 -7.48 -3.79 10.37
C GLY A 20 -7.10 -2.69 11.37
N LYS A 21 -6.29 -3.05 12.36
CA LYS A 21 -5.89 -2.15 13.43
C LYS A 21 -4.64 -1.37 13.08
N ILE A 22 -4.71 -0.05 13.15
CA ILE A 22 -3.51 0.78 13.07
C ILE A 22 -2.79 0.69 14.42
N VAL A 23 -1.62 0.05 14.45
CA VAL A 23 -0.82 -0.12 15.68
C VAL A 23 0.33 0.87 15.75
N GLU A 24 0.78 1.39 14.61
CA GLU A 24 1.78 2.44 14.55
C GLU A 24 1.52 3.32 13.34
N GLU A 25 1.61 4.63 13.55
CA GLU A 25 1.50 5.61 12.49
C GLU A 25 2.60 6.66 12.65
N THR A 26 3.41 6.81 11.62
CA THR A 26 4.47 7.83 11.55
C THR A 26 4.16 8.83 10.45
N ALA A 27 5.05 9.82 10.26
CA ALA A 27 4.92 10.77 9.16
C ALA A 27 5.01 10.09 7.78
N THR A 28 5.78 9.00 7.66
CA THR A 28 6.10 8.38 6.36
C THR A 28 5.54 6.97 6.19
N HIS A 29 5.29 6.25 7.28
CA HIS A 29 4.85 4.85 7.28
C HIS A 29 3.62 4.65 8.15
N LEU A 30 2.83 3.64 7.79
CA LEU A 30 1.72 3.11 8.58
C LEU A 30 1.96 1.61 8.81
N THR A 31 1.71 1.16 10.03
CA THR A 31 1.73 -0.25 10.41
C THR A 31 0.33 -0.69 10.79
N LEU A 32 -0.17 -1.68 10.07
CA LEU A 32 -1.46 -2.32 10.29
C LEU A 32 -1.24 -3.71 10.92
N GLU A 33 -2.02 -4.05 11.92
CA GLU A 33 -2.08 -5.38 12.52
C GLU A 33 -3.38 -6.06 12.10
N GLY A 34 -3.29 -7.31 11.64
CA GLY A 34 -4.46 -8.12 11.35
C GLY A 34 -5.11 -8.59 12.65
N GLU A 35 -6.40 -8.30 12.82
CA GLU A 35 -7.17 -8.71 14.01
C GLU A 35 -8.04 -9.94 13.74
N ASP A 36 -8.56 -10.04 12.52
CA ASP A 36 -9.61 -10.98 12.13
C ASP A 36 -9.55 -11.29 10.63
N GLU A 37 -10.38 -12.23 10.18
CA GLU A 37 -10.47 -12.64 8.78
C GLU A 37 -11.03 -11.54 7.86
N ASP A 38 -11.58 -10.47 8.42
CA ASP A 38 -12.02 -9.27 7.69
C ASP A 38 -10.88 -8.29 7.43
N SER A 39 -9.71 -8.50 8.03
CA SER A 39 -8.55 -7.64 7.86
C SER A 39 -7.91 -7.85 6.48
N TYR A 40 -7.76 -6.74 5.74
CA TYR A 40 -7.19 -6.75 4.38
C TYR A 40 -6.33 -5.52 4.11
N LEU A 41 -5.43 -5.66 3.14
CA LEU A 41 -4.67 -4.56 2.57
C LEU A 41 -4.68 -4.65 1.05
N LYS A 42 -5.39 -3.72 0.43
CA LYS A 42 -5.52 -3.59 -1.02
C LYS A 42 -4.63 -2.46 -1.52
N ILE A 43 -3.71 -2.78 -2.40
CA ILE A 43 -2.74 -1.84 -2.97
C ILE A 43 -3.15 -1.54 -4.41
N PHE A 44 -3.23 -0.26 -4.75
CA PHE A 44 -3.59 0.21 -6.08
C PHE A 44 -2.35 0.67 -6.85
N THR A 45 -2.39 0.44 -8.16
CA THR A 45 -1.50 1.07 -9.12
C THR A 45 -1.92 2.53 -9.36
N PRO A 46 -1.01 3.39 -9.88
CA PRO A 46 -1.33 4.75 -10.32
C PRO A 46 -2.49 4.81 -11.31
N PHE A 47 -2.64 3.79 -12.14
CA PHE A 47 -3.69 3.66 -13.14
C PHE A 47 -5.01 3.10 -12.57
N ARG A 48 -5.19 3.15 -11.24
CA ARG A 48 -6.39 2.68 -10.50
C ARG A 48 -6.69 1.17 -10.60
N GLY A 49 -5.80 0.37 -11.17
CA GLY A 49 -5.86 -1.09 -11.11
C GLY A 49 -5.42 -1.63 -9.74
N VAL A 50 -5.86 -2.83 -9.38
CA VAL A 50 -5.39 -3.51 -8.17
C VAL A 50 -4.02 -4.12 -8.44
N ALA A 51 -3.02 -3.65 -7.71
CA ALA A 51 -1.64 -4.11 -7.82
C ALA A 51 -1.40 -5.37 -6.96
N LYS A 52 -1.96 -5.36 -5.75
CA LYS A 52 -1.88 -6.47 -4.80
C LYS A 52 -3.05 -6.45 -3.84
N LEU A 53 -3.48 -7.62 -3.38
CA LEU A 53 -4.46 -7.75 -2.30
C LEU A 53 -3.93 -8.75 -1.29
N LEU A 54 -3.67 -8.27 -0.08
CA LEU A 54 -3.34 -9.12 1.05
C LEU A 54 -4.57 -9.32 1.94
N LEU A 55 -4.76 -10.54 2.39
CA LEU A 55 -5.77 -10.94 3.36
C LEU A 55 -5.07 -11.42 4.62
N PHE A 56 -5.72 -11.25 5.76
CA PHE A 56 -5.23 -11.81 7.01
C PHE A 56 -5.93 -13.14 7.28
N GLU A 57 -5.19 -14.24 7.13
CA GLU A 57 -5.70 -15.60 7.30
C GLU A 57 -4.73 -16.41 8.16
N ASN A 58 -5.24 -17.24 9.08
CA ASN A 58 -4.43 -18.11 9.93
C ASN A 58 -3.27 -17.36 10.62
N ASP A 59 -3.56 -16.19 11.20
CA ASP A 59 -2.60 -15.32 11.87
C ASP A 59 -1.46 -14.78 10.99
N LYS A 60 -1.64 -14.76 9.66
CA LYS A 60 -0.62 -14.32 8.69
C LYS A 60 -1.23 -13.50 7.57
N TRP A 61 -0.45 -12.56 7.07
CA TRP A 61 -0.77 -11.89 5.81
C TRP A 61 -0.44 -12.79 4.62
N VAL A 62 -1.47 -13.12 3.85
CA VAL A 62 -1.37 -13.96 2.66
C VAL A 62 -1.82 -13.18 1.43
N ASP A 63 -1.25 -13.56 0.29
CA ASP A 63 -1.68 -13.01 -0.99
C ASP A 63 -3.00 -13.62 -1.44
N ALA A 64 -3.98 -12.80 -1.81
CA ALA A 64 -5.29 -13.29 -2.23
C ALA A 64 -5.26 -14.11 -3.52
N GLU A 65 -4.26 -13.91 -4.40
CA GLU A 65 -4.20 -14.62 -5.68
C GLU A 65 -3.72 -16.07 -5.54
N ASN A 66 -2.82 -16.34 -4.59
CA ASN A 66 -2.16 -17.65 -4.45
C ASN A 66 -2.16 -18.19 -3.01
N SER A 67 -2.89 -17.53 -2.10
CA SER A 67 -2.97 -17.84 -0.66
C SER A 67 -1.60 -18.08 0.00
N SER A 68 -0.57 -17.44 -0.54
CA SER A 68 0.81 -17.64 -0.12
C SER A 68 1.21 -16.58 0.88
N ALA A 69 1.83 -16.99 1.99
CA ALA A 69 2.32 -16.05 3.00
C ALA A 69 3.34 -15.09 2.38
N VAL A 70 3.12 -13.79 2.58
CA VAL A 70 4.01 -12.75 2.06
C VAL A 70 4.84 -12.22 3.22
N SER A 71 6.16 -12.29 3.10
CA SER A 71 7.10 -11.79 4.12
C SER A 71 7.82 -10.51 3.69
N ASN A 72 7.99 -10.31 2.38
CA ASN A 72 8.49 -9.07 1.83
C ASN A 72 7.85 -8.82 0.46
N PHE A 73 7.40 -7.60 0.22
CA PHE A 73 6.87 -7.18 -1.07
C PHE A 73 7.66 -5.98 -1.58
N ASP A 74 8.26 -6.16 -2.75
CA ASP A 74 9.02 -5.13 -3.44
C ASP A 74 8.18 -4.52 -4.57
N PHE A 75 7.91 -3.23 -4.46
CA PHE A 75 7.06 -2.50 -5.40
C PHE A 75 7.73 -2.25 -6.75
N SER A 76 9.05 -2.42 -6.86
CA SER A 76 9.77 -2.32 -8.13
C SER A 76 9.30 -3.39 -9.11
N SER A 77 8.88 -4.56 -8.61
CA SER A 77 8.30 -5.64 -9.41
C SER A 77 7.01 -5.23 -10.15
N LEU A 78 6.30 -4.22 -9.63
CA LEU A 78 5.08 -3.68 -10.22
C LEU A 78 5.33 -2.40 -11.04
N GLY A 79 6.59 -2.02 -11.27
CA GLY A 79 6.95 -0.73 -11.86
C GLY A 79 6.62 0.47 -10.95
N LEU A 80 6.37 0.20 -9.66
CA LEU A 80 5.98 1.19 -8.63
C LEU A 80 7.16 1.60 -7.74
N GLY A 81 8.37 1.13 -8.04
CA GLY A 81 9.59 1.48 -7.29
C GLY A 81 9.89 2.97 -7.28
N ASP A 82 9.30 3.73 -8.23
CA ASP A 82 9.51 5.17 -8.41
C ASP A 82 8.27 6.01 -7.99
N LEU A 83 7.37 5.51 -7.15
CA LEU A 83 6.16 6.27 -6.76
C LEU A 83 6.43 7.60 -6.02
N SER A 84 7.65 7.80 -5.52
CA SER A 84 8.10 9.09 -5.01
C SER A 84 8.10 10.20 -6.08
N THR A 85 8.12 9.86 -7.38
CA THR A 85 8.04 10.83 -8.48
C THR A 85 6.61 11.00 -9.04
N LEU A 86 5.69 10.10 -8.69
CA LEU A 86 4.28 10.15 -9.12
C LEU A 86 3.35 10.87 -8.13
N SER A 87 3.89 11.48 -7.07
CA SER A 87 3.23 12.59 -6.37
C SER A 87 3.21 13.87 -7.23
N ALA A 88 3.12 13.74 -8.56
CA ALA A 88 2.70 14.80 -9.45
C ALA A 88 1.17 14.80 -9.42
N GLY A 89 0.64 15.50 -8.41
CA GLY A 89 -0.65 16.16 -8.58
C GLY A 89 -0.56 16.98 -9.85
N ASP A 90 -1.42 16.62 -10.79
CA ASP A 90 -1.78 17.39 -11.95
C ASP A 90 -2.27 18.79 -11.48
N GLU A 91 -1.40 19.79 -11.56
CA GLU A 91 -1.80 21.18 -11.80
C GLU A 91 -1.01 21.68 -13.01
N ALA A 92 -1.34 21.13 -14.17
CA ALA A 92 -1.17 21.84 -15.42
C ALA A 92 -2.39 22.73 -15.64
N ASP A 93 -2.10 24.00 -15.93
CA ASP A 93 -2.98 25.04 -16.47
C ASP A 93 -3.81 25.89 -15.49
N SER A 94 -3.20 27.02 -15.08
CA SER A 94 -3.80 28.32 -15.43
C SER A 94 -2.70 29.38 -15.57
N SER A 95 -2.30 29.56 -16.83
CA SER A 95 -1.92 30.81 -17.49
C SER A 95 -1.93 32.08 -16.63
N GLY A 96 -0.77 32.74 -16.49
CA GLY A 96 -0.68 34.03 -15.79
C GLY A 96 0.65 34.79 -15.95
N THR A 97 1.24 34.83 -17.15
CA THR A 97 2.31 35.81 -17.46
C THR A 97 1.80 36.90 -18.38
N LYS A 98 1.49 38.08 -17.80
CA LYS A 98 1.54 39.45 -18.36
C LYS A 98 0.88 40.34 -17.30
N LYS A 99 1.44 41.45 -16.84
CA LYS A 99 2.42 42.37 -17.42
C LYS A 99 2.89 43.30 -16.30
#